data_AF-A0A2G9SGA3-F1
#
_entry.id   AF-A0A2G9SGA3-F1
#
_cell.length_a   1.000
_cell.length_b   1.000
_cell.length_c   1.000
_cell.angle_alpha   90.00
_cell.angle_beta   90.00
_cell.angle_gamma   90.00
#
_symmetry.space_group_name_H-M   'P 1'
#
loop_
_entity.id
_entity.type
_entity.pdbx_description
1 polymer ?
#
loop_
_entity_poly.entity_id
_entity_poly.type
_entity_poly.pdbx_seq_one_letter_code
_entity_poly.pdbx_strand_id
1 'polypeptide(L)'
;RAIRNKKKKAGSNARDFTEGWVEFRDKRVAKLIAKSLNNAPMGTRKKNRFHDDMWNMKYLHRFKWTHLSERLAIERQVRKQRMRAEVSQAKRETNFYLQNIERSKKFSKADRKRAMEPEGSKFPDKQWNFTQRKTEAEIQVLKASGDKKRIQKRQEQAERAQERSQTNRSLLQKIFNAS
;
A
#
# COMPACT_ATOMS: atom_id res chain seq x y z
N ARG A 1 18.77 51.98 -18.65
CA ARG A 1 17.34 52.24 -18.33
C ARG A 1 16.49 52.71 -19.52
N ALA A 2 16.98 53.60 -20.41
CA ALA A 2 16.21 54.11 -21.56
C ALA A 2 15.69 53.04 -22.54
N ILE A 3 16.49 51.99 -22.81
CA ILE A 3 16.09 50.87 -23.69
C ILE A 3 14.89 50.08 -23.12
N ARG A 4 14.78 49.97 -21.79
CA ARG A 4 13.66 49.30 -21.09
C ARG A 4 12.34 50.03 -21.33
N ASN A 5 12.35 51.36 -21.26
CA ASN A 5 11.15 52.17 -21.51
C ASN A 5 10.71 52.10 -22.97
N LYS A 6 11.65 52.05 -23.92
CA LYS A 6 11.35 51.89 -25.36
C LYS A 6 10.69 50.54 -25.66
N LYS A 7 11.15 49.45 -25.04
CA LYS A 7 10.60 48.09 -25.22
C LYS A 7 9.19 47.91 -24.63
N LYS A 8 8.94 48.47 -23.44
CA LYS A 8 7.59 48.50 -22.85
C LYS A 8 6.59 49.25 -23.73
N LYS A 9 7.02 50.38 -24.33
CA LYS A 9 6.18 51.19 -25.24
C LYS A 9 5.90 50.47 -26.57
N ALA A 10 6.74 49.52 -26.97
CA ALA A 10 6.60 48.70 -28.18
C ALA A 10 5.86 47.36 -27.95
N GLY A 11 5.21 47.16 -26.80
CA GLY A 11 4.39 45.96 -26.52
C GLY A 11 5.16 44.69 -26.16
N SER A 12 6.49 44.76 -26.02
CA SER A 12 7.32 43.63 -25.59
C SER A 12 7.19 43.39 -24.09
N ASN A 13 6.43 42.37 -23.69
CA ASN A 13 6.26 41.91 -22.30
C ASN A 13 7.38 40.98 -21.79
N ALA A 14 8.50 40.88 -22.50
CA ALA A 14 9.65 40.08 -22.04
C ALA A 14 10.11 40.59 -20.67
N ARG A 15 9.98 39.73 -19.64
CA ARG A 15 10.48 40.01 -18.30
C ARG A 15 12.01 40.03 -18.39
N ASP A 16 12.62 41.15 -18.01
CA ASP A 16 14.06 41.22 -17.85
C ASP A 16 14.44 40.37 -16.64
N PHE A 17 14.80 39.10 -16.84
CA PHE A 17 15.41 38.28 -15.81
C PHE A 17 16.85 38.77 -15.59
N THR A 18 17.21 39.06 -14.34
CA THR A 18 18.57 39.48 -13.96
C THR A 18 19.52 38.30 -13.84
N GLU A 19 19.00 37.11 -13.58
CA GLU A 19 19.77 35.90 -13.30
C GLU A 19 19.14 34.70 -13.99
N GLY A 20 19.96 33.68 -14.26
CA GLY A 20 19.54 32.45 -14.92
C GLY A 20 20.43 31.27 -14.54
N TRP A 21 19.95 30.07 -14.83
CA TRP A 21 20.65 28.82 -14.54
C TRP A 21 21.08 28.14 -15.84
N VAL A 22 22.30 27.62 -15.87
CA VAL A 22 22.84 26.84 -17.00
C VAL A 22 23.35 25.52 -16.46
N GLU A 23 22.83 24.42 -17.00
CA GLU A 23 23.28 23.07 -16.66
C GLU A 23 24.25 22.55 -17.72
N PHE A 24 25.34 21.94 -17.28
CA PHE A 24 26.34 21.33 -18.16
C PHE A 24 26.39 19.82 -17.92
N ARG A 25 26.61 19.07 -19.01
CA ARG A 25 26.77 17.61 -18.95
C ARG A 25 28.06 17.18 -18.22
N ASP A 26 29.16 17.90 -18.40
CA ASP A 26 30.45 17.62 -17.75
C ASP A 26 30.84 18.75 -16.77
N LYS A 27 31.13 18.38 -15.52
CA LYS A 27 31.58 19.31 -14.47
C LYS A 27 32.90 20.00 -14.79
N ARG A 28 33.76 19.40 -15.61
CA ARG A 28 35.04 20.01 -16.02
C ARG A 28 34.80 21.25 -16.88
N VAL A 29 33.89 21.13 -17.85
CA VAL A 29 33.47 22.23 -18.73
C VAL A 29 32.80 23.34 -17.89
N ALA A 30 31.90 22.98 -16.98
CA ALA A 30 31.25 23.95 -16.10
C ALA A 30 32.26 24.75 -15.26
N LYS A 31 33.25 24.07 -14.67
CA LYS A 31 34.32 24.72 -13.89
C LYS A 31 35.19 25.62 -14.77
N LEU A 32 35.56 25.18 -15.97
CA LEU A 32 36.36 25.97 -16.90
C LEU A 32 35.62 27.25 -17.32
N ILE A 33 34.36 27.12 -17.71
CA ILE A 33 33.52 28.25 -18.12
C ILE A 33 33.33 29.22 -16.95
N ALA A 34 32.99 28.73 -15.77
CA ALA A 34 32.85 29.59 -14.60
C ALA A 34 34.15 30.32 -14.25
N LYS A 35 35.32 29.69 -14.39
CA LYS A 35 36.61 30.37 -14.17
C LYS A 35 36.96 31.36 -15.27
N SER A 36 36.65 31.05 -16.53
CA SER A 36 37.06 31.85 -17.69
C SER A 36 36.13 33.01 -17.97
N LEU A 37 34.81 32.83 -17.82
CA LEU A 37 33.82 33.86 -18.13
C LEU A 37 33.52 34.72 -16.92
N ASN A 38 33.68 34.25 -15.68
CA ASN A 38 33.37 35.09 -14.53
C ASN A 38 34.26 36.34 -14.49
N ASN A 39 33.64 37.50 -14.35
CA ASN A 39 34.24 38.83 -14.45
C ASN A 39 34.83 39.18 -15.83
N ALA A 40 34.49 38.44 -16.88
CA ALA A 40 34.85 38.80 -18.24
C ALA A 40 33.80 39.75 -18.86
N PRO A 41 34.18 40.70 -19.73
CA PRO A 41 33.23 41.56 -20.42
C PRO A 41 32.33 40.73 -21.35
N MET A 42 31.03 41.01 -21.37
CA MET A 42 30.07 40.28 -22.21
C MET A 42 30.20 40.62 -23.69
N GLY A 43 30.56 41.87 -24.00
CA GLY A 43 30.71 42.35 -25.37
C GLY A 43 32.15 42.64 -25.74
N THR A 44 32.55 42.26 -26.96
CA THR A 44 33.84 42.65 -27.54
C THR A 44 33.75 43.93 -28.39
N ARG A 45 32.54 44.30 -28.83
CA ARG A 45 32.30 45.45 -29.72
C ARG A 45 31.56 46.57 -28.99
N LYS A 46 32.04 47.81 -29.12
CA LYS A 46 31.45 49.01 -28.49
C LYS A 46 29.97 49.26 -28.81
N LYS A 47 29.47 48.76 -29.95
CA LYS A 47 28.06 48.88 -30.35
C LYS A 47 27.16 47.79 -29.74
N ASN A 48 27.71 46.80 -29.03
CA ASN A 48 26.93 45.75 -28.41
C ASN A 48 26.16 46.30 -27.19
N ARG A 49 24.93 45.82 -27.00
CA ARG A 49 24.04 46.24 -25.90
C ARG A 49 24.64 45.98 -24.52
N PHE A 50 25.44 44.92 -24.39
CA PHE A 50 26.04 44.46 -23.14
C PHE A 50 27.56 44.73 -23.11
N HIS A 51 28.02 45.77 -23.82
CA HIS A 51 29.46 46.08 -23.90
C HIS A 51 30.06 46.41 -22.52
N ASP A 52 29.36 47.21 -21.72
CA ASP A 52 29.85 47.66 -20.42
C ASP A 52 29.50 46.67 -19.28
N ASP A 53 28.74 45.62 -19.57
CA ASP A 53 28.34 44.62 -18.58
C ASP A 53 29.36 43.48 -18.50
N MET A 54 29.61 42.99 -17.29
CA MET A 54 30.47 41.84 -17.02
C MET A 54 29.63 40.58 -16.77
N TRP A 55 30.14 39.44 -17.20
CA TRP A 55 29.63 38.13 -16.81
C TRP A 55 29.83 37.92 -15.30
N ASN A 56 28.77 37.52 -14.59
CA ASN A 56 28.85 37.05 -13.20
C ASN A 56 28.31 35.62 -13.17
N MET A 57 29.19 34.65 -12.94
CA MET A 57 28.84 33.23 -12.98
C MET A 57 29.52 32.47 -11.85
N LYS A 58 28.76 31.61 -11.16
CA LYS A 58 29.27 30.75 -10.10
C LYS A 58 28.99 29.29 -10.40
N TYR A 59 30.02 28.45 -10.29
CA TYR A 59 29.84 27.00 -10.34
C TYR A 59 29.27 26.50 -9.01
N LEU A 60 28.21 25.69 -9.09
CA LEU A 60 27.57 25.05 -7.94
C LEU A 60 27.83 23.55 -7.97
N HIS A 61 28.54 23.06 -6.96
CA HIS A 61 28.91 21.65 -6.86
C HIS A 61 27.71 20.77 -6.52
N ARG A 62 27.56 19.62 -7.21
CA ARG A 62 26.47 18.65 -7.02
C ARG A 62 25.06 19.24 -7.16
N PHE A 63 24.94 20.38 -7.84
CA PHE A 63 23.66 21.02 -8.10
C PHE A 63 23.12 20.57 -9.46
N LYS A 64 21.85 20.18 -9.52
CA LYS A 64 21.15 19.73 -10.72
C LYS A 64 19.89 20.56 -10.93
N TRP A 65 19.36 20.58 -12.15
CA TRP A 65 18.13 21.33 -12.46
C TRP A 65 16.95 20.95 -11.56
N THR A 66 16.84 19.68 -11.17
CA THR A 66 15.82 19.16 -10.25
C THR A 66 15.78 19.89 -8.92
N HIS A 67 16.95 20.32 -8.41
CA HIS A 67 17.06 21.01 -7.12
C HIS A 67 16.46 22.43 -7.14
N LEU A 68 16.30 23.05 -8.32
CA LEU A 68 15.65 24.36 -8.44
C LEU A 68 14.19 24.32 -8.04
N SER A 69 13.50 23.25 -8.44
CA SER A 69 12.09 23.02 -8.11
C SER A 69 11.91 22.26 -6.80
N GLU A 70 12.95 21.61 -6.28
CA GLU A 70 12.87 20.68 -5.16
C GLU A 70 12.35 21.35 -3.89
N ARG A 71 12.90 22.50 -3.50
CA ARG A 71 12.42 23.23 -2.31
C ARG A 71 10.94 23.56 -2.40
N LEU A 72 10.51 24.11 -3.54
CA LEU A 72 9.11 24.47 -3.78
C LEU A 72 8.20 23.24 -3.80
N ALA A 73 8.68 22.12 -4.37
CA ALA A 73 7.95 20.86 -4.41
C ALA A 73 7.79 20.26 -3.00
N ILE A 74 8.85 20.27 -2.20
CA ILE A 74 8.83 19.82 -0.81
C ILE A 74 7.85 20.67 0.01
N GLU A 75 7.96 22.00 -0.05
CA GLU A 75 7.06 22.90 0.69
C GLU A 75 5.58 22.65 0.32
N ARG A 76 5.28 22.49 -0.98
CA ARG A 76 3.93 22.13 -1.46
C ARG A 76 3.48 20.75 -0.96
N GLN A 77 4.37 19.76 -0.96
CA GLN A 77 4.07 18.42 -0.51
C GLN A 77 3.79 18.37 0.99
N VAL A 78 4.62 19.04 1.80
CA VAL A 78 4.44 19.16 3.25
C VAL A 78 3.09 19.82 3.55
N ARG A 79 2.77 20.93 2.87
CA ARG A 79 1.46 21.58 3.02
C ARG A 79 0.31 20.64 2.67
N LYS A 80 0.41 19.91 1.55
CA LYS A 80 -0.61 18.95 1.11
C LYS A 80 -0.79 17.81 2.11
N GLN A 81 0.30 17.28 2.66
CA GLN A 81 0.27 16.22 3.67
C GLN A 81 -0.38 16.72 4.97
N ARG A 82 -0.03 17.93 5.43
CA ARG A 82 -0.64 18.55 6.61
C ARG A 82 -2.15 18.73 6.45
N MET A 83 -2.59 19.30 5.33
CA MET A 83 -4.02 19.45 5.02
C MET A 83 -4.75 18.09 5.00
N ARG A 84 -4.13 17.04 4.45
CA ARG A 84 -4.71 15.69 4.43
C ARG A 84 -4.85 15.10 5.84
N ALA A 85 -3.86 15.32 6.70
CA ALA A 85 -3.89 14.87 8.08
C ALA A 85 -5.03 15.56 8.85
N GLU A 86 -5.14 16.89 8.75
CA GLU A 86 -6.20 17.70 9.35
C GLU A 86 -7.59 17.25 8.88
N VAL A 87 -7.78 17.04 7.57
CA VAL A 87 -9.03 16.51 7.02
C VAL A 87 -9.34 15.10 7.53
N SER A 88 -8.32 14.23 7.63
CA SER A 88 -8.53 12.86 8.13
C SER A 88 -8.93 12.85 9.61
N GLN A 89 -8.38 13.77 10.40
CA GLN A 89 -8.71 13.94 11.81
C GLN A 89 -10.16 14.40 11.97
N ALA A 90 -10.56 15.47 11.27
CA ALA A 90 -11.93 15.95 11.29
C ALA A 90 -12.92 14.87 10.84
N LYS A 91 -12.59 14.10 9.80
CA LYS A 91 -13.41 12.96 9.36
C LYS A 91 -13.51 11.86 10.42
N ARG A 92 -12.41 11.54 11.10
CA ARG A 92 -12.40 10.53 12.17
C ARG A 92 -13.30 10.96 13.33
N GLU A 93 -13.16 12.20 13.79
CA GLU A 93 -13.99 12.77 14.86
C GLU A 93 -15.47 12.81 14.47
N THR A 94 -15.79 13.27 13.25
CA THR A 94 -17.16 13.30 12.73
C THR A 94 -17.76 11.89 12.64
N ASN A 95 -17.03 10.94 12.07
CA ASN A 95 -17.49 9.55 11.94
C ASN A 95 -17.71 8.90 13.30
N PHE A 96 -16.84 9.16 14.26
CA PHE A 96 -16.99 8.68 15.63
C PHE A 96 -18.26 9.22 16.28
N TYR A 97 -18.54 10.52 16.11
CA TYR A 97 -19.76 11.14 16.61
C TYR A 97 -21.02 10.53 15.98
N LEU A 98 -21.03 10.36 14.65
CA LEU A 98 -22.15 9.73 13.94
C LEU A 98 -22.40 8.29 14.42
N GLN A 99 -21.34 7.49 14.57
CA GLN A 99 -21.44 6.12 15.08
C GLN A 99 -22.03 6.08 16.49
N ASN A 100 -21.65 7.02 17.37
CA ASN A 100 -22.18 7.11 18.73
C ASN A 100 -23.67 7.52 18.74
N ILE A 101 -24.08 8.47 17.89
CA ILE A 101 -25.50 8.83 17.74
C ILE A 101 -26.31 7.63 17.24
N GLU A 102 -25.84 6.95 16.20
CA GLU A 102 -26.53 5.76 15.66
C GLU A 102 -26.65 4.67 16.71
N ARG A 103 -25.58 4.43 17.47
CA ARG A 103 -25.55 3.45 18.56
C ARG A 103 -26.54 3.83 19.67
N SER A 104 -26.59 5.10 20.07
CA SER A 104 -27.57 5.62 21.03
C SER A 104 -29.02 5.48 20.53
N LYS A 105 -29.29 5.83 19.26
CA LYS A 105 -30.62 5.64 18.63
C LYS A 105 -31.03 4.16 18.60
N LYS A 106 -30.09 3.25 18.34
CA LYS A 106 -30.35 1.80 18.37
C LYS A 106 -30.68 1.32 19.78
N PHE A 107 -29.93 1.77 20.79
CA PHE A 107 -30.22 1.46 22.19
C PHE A 107 -31.59 2.00 22.62
N SER A 108 -31.87 3.29 22.37
CA SER A 108 -33.17 3.88 22.69
C SER A 108 -34.35 3.16 22.00
N LYS A 109 -34.21 2.76 20.74
CA LYS A 109 -35.24 1.95 20.05
C LYS A 109 -35.40 0.55 20.68
N ALA A 110 -34.30 -0.09 21.07
CA ALA A 110 -34.35 -1.39 21.74
C ALA A 110 -35.01 -1.30 23.12
N ASP A 111 -34.73 -0.23 23.89
CA ASP A 111 -35.34 0.03 25.19
C ASP A 111 -36.84 0.31 25.05
N ARG A 112 -37.25 1.14 24.06
CA ARG A 112 -38.67 1.38 23.76
C ARG A 112 -39.39 0.10 23.33
N LYS A 113 -38.75 -0.78 22.56
CA LYS A 113 -39.30 -2.09 22.21
C LYS A 113 -39.46 -2.98 23.45
N ARG A 114 -38.45 -3.05 24.31
CA ARG A 114 -38.52 -3.80 25.59
C ARG A 114 -39.62 -3.28 26.50
N ALA A 115 -39.86 -1.97 26.53
CA ALA A 115 -40.92 -1.36 27.34
C ALA A 115 -42.34 -1.56 26.76
N MET A 116 -42.47 -1.84 25.45
CA MET A 116 -43.76 -2.15 24.80
C MET A 116 -44.09 -3.65 24.80
N GLU A 117 -43.11 -4.52 25.07
CA GLU A 117 -43.36 -5.95 25.29
C GLU A 117 -44.08 -6.13 26.64
N PRO A 118 -45.18 -6.90 26.71
CA PRO A 118 -45.91 -7.14 27.94
C PRO A 118 -45.02 -7.85 28.98
N GLU A 119 -45.08 -7.38 30.23
CA GLU A 119 -44.53 -8.00 31.44
C GLU A 119 -44.94 -9.48 31.49
N GLY A 120 -44.11 -10.38 30.96
CA GLY A 120 -44.42 -11.82 30.88
C GLY A 120 -43.81 -12.58 29.71
N SER A 121 -43.37 -11.91 28.63
CA SER A 121 -42.62 -12.58 27.56
C SER A 121 -41.19 -12.87 28.04
N LYS A 122 -40.98 -14.04 28.66
CA LYS A 122 -39.64 -14.58 28.94
C LYS A 122 -38.89 -14.69 27.62
N PHE A 123 -37.98 -13.75 27.36
CA PHE A 123 -37.04 -13.87 26.25
C PHE A 123 -36.37 -15.24 26.38
N PRO A 124 -36.33 -16.07 25.33
CA PRO A 124 -35.58 -17.31 25.40
C PRO A 124 -34.15 -16.93 25.73
N ASP A 125 -33.61 -17.46 26.83
CA ASP A 125 -32.22 -17.29 27.22
C ASP A 125 -31.40 -17.48 25.96
N LYS A 126 -30.71 -16.41 25.55
CA LYS A 126 -29.94 -16.42 24.32
C LYS A 126 -28.75 -17.33 24.56
N GLN A 127 -28.96 -18.63 24.36
CA GLN A 127 -27.93 -19.64 24.38
C GLN A 127 -26.93 -19.19 23.32
N TRP A 128 -25.80 -18.69 23.78
CA TRP A 128 -24.67 -18.49 22.90
C TRP A 128 -24.25 -19.89 22.51
N ASN A 129 -24.67 -20.32 21.32
CA ASN A 129 -24.25 -21.55 20.70
C ASN A 129 -22.77 -21.41 20.33
N PHE A 130 -21.89 -21.38 21.34
CA PHE A 130 -20.46 -21.34 21.14
C PHE A 130 -20.05 -22.70 20.61
N THR A 131 -19.82 -22.77 19.30
CA THR A 131 -19.20 -23.94 18.68
C THR A 131 -17.74 -23.95 19.11
N GLN A 132 -17.46 -24.59 20.25
CA GLN A 132 -16.10 -24.78 20.74
C GLN A 132 -15.30 -25.57 19.70
N ARG A 133 -14.18 -25.01 19.26
CA ARG A 133 -13.24 -25.73 18.39
C ARG A 133 -12.70 -26.93 19.16
N LYS A 134 -12.71 -28.11 18.52
CA LYS A 134 -12.11 -29.33 19.06
C LYS A 134 -10.65 -29.06 19.43
N THR A 135 -10.23 -29.56 20.58
CA THR A 135 -8.84 -29.49 21.05
C THR A 135 -7.94 -30.42 20.26
N GLU A 136 -6.63 -30.14 20.24
CA GLU A 136 -5.63 -30.95 19.51
C GLU A 136 -5.68 -32.44 19.93
N ALA A 137 -5.95 -32.71 21.21
CA ALA A 137 -6.15 -34.06 21.73
C ALA A 137 -7.35 -34.78 21.10
N GLU A 138 -8.50 -34.11 20.96
CA GLU A 138 -9.69 -34.68 20.31
C GLU A 138 -9.45 -34.95 18.82
N ILE A 139 -8.69 -34.07 18.15
CA ILE A 139 -8.32 -34.24 16.74
C ILE A 139 -7.43 -35.48 16.56
N GLN A 140 -6.47 -35.69 17.47
CA GLN A 140 -5.58 -36.86 17.43
C GLN A 140 -6.35 -38.17 17.68
N VAL A 141 -7.28 -38.19 18.64
CA VAL A 141 -8.13 -39.37 18.91
C VAL A 141 -9.01 -39.70 17.70
N LEU A 142 -9.62 -38.69 17.07
CA LEU A 142 -10.43 -38.89 15.87
C LEU A 142 -9.61 -39.47 14.71
N LYS A 143 -8.42 -38.93 14.45
CA LYS A 143 -7.50 -39.46 13.43
C LYS A 143 -7.09 -40.91 13.72
N ALA A 144 -6.66 -41.20 14.96
CA ALA A 144 -6.29 -42.55 15.36
C ALA A 144 -7.45 -43.55 15.24
N SER A 145 -8.68 -43.13 15.56
CA SER A 145 -9.87 -43.97 15.38
C SER A 145 -10.20 -44.22 13.90
N GLY A 146 -9.97 -43.22 13.04
CA GLY A 146 -10.10 -43.33 11.59
C GLY A 146 -9.10 -44.31 10.99
N ASP A 147 -7.85 -44.28 11.45
CA ASP A 147 -6.81 -45.21 11.02
C ASP A 147 -7.06 -46.64 11.49
N LYS A 148 -7.52 -46.83 12.74
CA LYS A 148 -7.96 -48.14 13.25
C LYS A 148 -9.07 -48.75 12.38
N LYS A 149 -10.10 -47.97 12.02
CA LYS A 149 -11.18 -48.43 11.14
C LYS A 149 -10.68 -48.82 9.74
N ARG A 150 -9.70 -48.09 9.19
CA ARG A 150 -9.10 -48.42 7.88
C ARG A 150 -8.28 -49.70 7.94
N ILE A 151 -7.53 -49.93 9.02
CA ILE A 151 -6.72 -51.15 9.21
C ILE A 151 -7.66 -52.36 9.33
N GLN A 152 -8.70 -52.28 10.16
CA GLN A 152 -9.67 -53.35 10.34
C GLN A 152 -10.35 -53.75 9.02
N LYS A 153 -10.77 -52.75 8.23
CA LYS A 153 -11.38 -53.00 6.91
C LYS A 153 -10.42 -53.70 5.93
N ARG A 154 -9.11 -53.40 5.98
CA ARG A 154 -8.11 -54.09 5.15
C ARG A 154 -7.88 -55.54 5.62
N GLN A 155 -7.88 -55.77 6.93
CA GLN A 155 -7.77 -57.12 7.51
C GLN A 155 -8.98 -57.98 7.12
N GLU A 156 -10.21 -57.48 7.29
CA GLU A 156 -11.42 -58.19 6.85
C GLU A 156 -11.41 -58.50 5.34
N GLN A 157 -10.90 -57.58 4.51
CA GLN A 157 -10.76 -57.83 3.08
C GLN A 157 -9.72 -58.91 2.78
N ALA A 158 -8.61 -58.94 3.51
CA ALA A 158 -7.58 -59.97 3.37
C ALA A 158 -8.07 -61.34 3.85
N GLU A 159 -8.78 -61.41 4.98
CA GLU A 159 -9.40 -62.64 5.50
C GLU A 159 -10.43 -63.20 4.52
N ARG A 160 -11.33 -62.35 3.99
CA ARG A 160 -12.28 -62.77 2.95
C ARG A 160 -11.59 -63.30 1.69
N ALA A 161 -10.44 -62.74 1.31
CA ALA A 161 -9.65 -63.23 0.19
C ALA A 161 -8.97 -64.57 0.52
N GLN A 162 -8.52 -64.78 1.76
CA GLN A 162 -7.97 -66.05 2.23
C GLN A 162 -9.03 -67.15 2.30
N GLU A 163 -10.21 -66.88 2.87
CA GLU A 163 -11.32 -67.84 2.91
C GLU A 163 -11.71 -68.31 1.50
N ARG A 164 -11.85 -67.36 0.56
CA ARG A 164 -12.13 -67.66 -0.86
C ARG A 164 -11.04 -68.50 -1.54
N SER A 165 -9.78 -68.41 -1.10
CA SER A 165 -8.70 -69.24 -1.64
C SER A 165 -8.62 -70.61 -0.97
N GLN A 166 -8.98 -70.73 0.32
CA GLN A 166 -9.05 -72.00 1.04
C GLN A 166 -10.20 -72.90 0.56
N THR A 167 -11.36 -72.34 0.24
CA THR A 167 -12.48 -73.12 -0.34
C THR A 167 -12.11 -73.75 -1.68
N ASN A 168 -11.27 -73.06 -2.47
CA ASN A 168 -10.71 -73.59 -3.71
C ASN A 168 -9.58 -74.60 -3.48
N ARG A 169 -8.93 -74.62 -2.31
CA ARG A 169 -7.81 -75.51 -2.02
C ARG A 169 -8.22 -76.97 -1.86
N SER A 170 -9.36 -77.26 -1.24
CA SER A 170 -9.87 -78.64 -1.10
C SER A 170 -10.38 -79.19 -2.44
N LEU A 171 -10.98 -78.33 -3.27
CA LEU A 171 -11.34 -78.64 -4.65
C LEU A 171 -10.09 -78.94 -5.48
N LEU A 172 -9.06 -78.09 -5.41
CA LEU A 172 -7.80 -78.30 -6.13
C LEU A 172 -7.04 -79.53 -5.60
N GLN A 173 -7.05 -79.84 -4.30
CA GLN A 173 -6.48 -81.09 -3.79
C GLN A 173 -7.18 -82.34 -4.36
N LYS A 174 -8.51 -82.32 -4.51
CA LYS A 174 -9.25 -83.42 -5.16
C LYS A 174 -8.92 -83.56 -6.64
N ILE A 175 -8.65 -82.46 -7.34
CA ILE A 175 -8.33 -82.46 -8.78
C ILE A 175 -6.89 -82.93 -9.03
N PHE A 176 -5.94 -82.60 -8.15
CA PHE A 176 -4.50 -82.79 -8.41
C PHE A 176 -3.79 -83.87 -7.58
N ASN A 177 -4.39 -84.43 -6.52
CA ASN A 177 -3.74 -85.44 -5.66
C ASN A 177 -4.47 -86.81 -5.62
N ALA A 178 -5.26 -87.17 -6.63
CA ALA A 178 -5.80 -88.53 -6.74
C ALA A 178 -4.81 -89.44 -7.49
N SER A 179 -4.02 -90.20 -6.72
CA SER A 179 -3.34 -91.44 -7.12
C SER A 179 -3.61 -92.50 -6.07
#